data_AF-C7FF07-F1
#
_entry.id   AF-C7FF07-F1
#
_cell.length_a   1.000
_cell.length_b   1.000
_cell.length_c   1.000
_cell.angle_alpha   90.00
_cell.angle_beta   90.00
_cell.angle_gamma   90.00
#
_symmetry.space_group_name_H-M   'P 1'
#
loop_
_entity.id
_entity.type
_entity.pdbx_description
1 polymer ?
#
loop_
_entity_poly.entity_id
_entity_poly.type
_entity_poly.pdbx_seq_one_letter_code
_entity_poly.pdbx_strand_id
1 'polypeptide(L)' 'ARRGRIYLPQDELAQAGLSDEDIFDGKVTEKWRSFMKNQIKRARMFFQQAEAGVTELNRASRWP' A
#
# COMPACT_ATOMS: atom_id res chain seq x y z
N ALA A 1 -3.16 12.57 -6.21
CA ALA A 1 -2.20 13.20 -5.28
C ALA A 1 -2.39 14.72 -5.16
N ARG A 2 -3.57 15.20 -4.74
CA ARG A 2 -3.97 16.64 -4.79
C ARG A 2 -3.11 17.62 -3.97
N ARG A 3 -2.26 17.13 -3.07
CA ARG A 3 -1.31 17.93 -2.28
C ARG A 3 0.14 17.85 -2.80
N GLY A 4 0.35 17.38 -4.03
CA GLY A 4 1.66 17.31 -4.68
C GLY A 4 2.59 16.23 -4.11
N ARG A 5 2.05 15.17 -3.48
CA ARG A 5 2.85 14.12 -2.81
C ARG A 5 2.41 12.74 -3.25
N ILE A 6 3.38 11.88 -3.54
CA ILE A 6 3.21 10.48 -3.88
C ILE A 6 4.05 9.66 -2.90
N TYR A 7 3.41 8.73 -2.18
CA TYR A 7 4.05 7.86 -1.17
C TYR A 7 4.18 6.41 -1.67
N LEU A 8 3.97 6.21 -2.97
CA LEU A 8 4.07 4.91 -3.60
C LEU A 8 5.53 4.63 -3.98
N PRO A 9 5.98 3.36 -3.93
CA PRO A 9 7.34 3.00 -4.31
C PRO A 9 7.58 3.31 -5.79
N GLN A 10 8.57 4.16 -6.07
CA GLN A 10 8.84 4.71 -7.39
C GLN A 10 9.40 3.67 -8.37
N ASP A 11 10.24 2.76 -7.87
CA ASP A 11 10.76 1.62 -8.61
C ASP A 11 9.63 0.66 -9.04
N GLU A 12 8.65 0.41 -8.17
CA GLU A 12 7.51 -0.45 -8.48
C GLU A 12 6.51 0.22 -9.44
N LEU A 13 6.32 1.54 -9.32
CA LEU A 13 5.56 2.31 -10.31
C LEU A 13 6.20 2.19 -11.70
N ALA A 14 7.52 2.38 -11.79
CA ALA A 14 8.26 2.24 -13.04
C ALA A 14 8.15 0.81 -13.61
N GLN A 15 8.25 -0.23 -12.77
CA GLN A 15 8.06 -1.63 -13.20
C GLN A 15 6.63 -1.90 -13.70
N ALA A 16 5.62 -1.24 -13.11
CA ALA A 16 4.24 -1.31 -13.57
C ALA A 16 3.96 -0.42 -14.81
N GLY A 17 4.95 0.34 -15.27
CA GLY A 17 4.83 1.29 -16.37
C GLY A 17 3.85 2.42 -16.06
N LEU A 18 3.90 2.93 -14.82
CA LEU A 18 3.17 4.10 -14.30
C LEU A 18 4.16 5.22 -13.99
N SER A 19 3.81 6.46 -14.31
CA SER A 19 4.54 7.65 -13.92
C SER A 19 3.85 8.43 -12.79
N ASP A 20 4.52 9.43 -12.24
CA ASP A 20 3.91 10.34 -11.28
C ASP A 20 2.71 11.11 -11.88
N GLU A 21 2.77 11.48 -13.16
CA GLU A 21 1.66 12.11 -13.89
C GLU A 21 0.44 11.20 -13.92
N ASP A 22 0.59 9.89 -14.14
CA ASP A 22 -0.52 8.93 -14.09
C ASP A 22 -1.22 8.96 -12.70
N ILE A 23 -0.43 9.14 -11.64
CA ILE A 23 -0.94 9.22 -10.25
C ILE A 23 -1.61 10.57 -9.98
N PHE A 24 -1.12 11.66 -10.58
CA PHE A 24 -1.73 12.98 -10.48
C PHE A 24 -3.05 13.05 -11.26
N ASP A 25 -3.12 12.44 -12.44
CA ASP A 25 -4.30 12.33 -13.30
C ASP A 25 -5.46 11.58 -12.62
N GLY A 26 -5.17 10.68 -11.67
CA GLY A 26 -6.18 10.01 -10.86
C GLY A 26 -7.07 9.03 -11.64
N LYS A 27 -6.60 8.54 -12.80
CA LYS A 27 -7.34 7.59 -13.64
C LYS A 27 -7.12 6.16 -13.17
N VAL A 28 -8.21 5.42 -12.95
CA VAL A 28 -8.17 4.01 -12.54
C VAL A 28 -8.03 3.11 -13.77
N THR A 29 -6.80 2.91 -14.22
CA THR A 29 -6.46 2.02 -15.35
C THR A 29 -6.24 0.57 -14.91
N GLU A 30 -6.11 -0.37 -15.85
CA GLU A 30 -5.77 -1.77 -15.51
C GLU A 30 -4.35 -1.91 -14.94
N LYS A 31 -3.38 -1.14 -15.46
CA LYS A 31 -2.02 -1.07 -14.89
C LYS A 31 -2.07 -0.61 -13.43
N TRP A 32 -2.85 0.44 -13.16
CA TRP A 32 -3.07 0.94 -11.79
C TRP A 32 -3.72 -0.11 -10.89
N ARG A 33 -4.75 -0.82 -11.37
CA ARG A 33 -5.40 -1.91 -10.62
C ARG A 33 -4.42 -3.03 -10.30
N SER A 34 -3.62 -3.45 -11.27
CA SER A 34 -2.59 -4.47 -11.08
C SER A 34 -1.55 -4.05 -10.04
N PHE A 35 -1.02 -2.82 -10.17
CA PHE A 35 -0.09 -2.24 -9.19
C PHE A 35 -0.68 -2.22 -7.78
N MET A 36 -1.91 -1.70 -7.62
CA MET A 36 -2.55 -1.59 -6.30
C MET A 36 -2.88 -2.94 -5.68
N LYS A 37 -3.18 -3.98 -6.46
CA LYS A 37 -3.36 -5.36 -5.94
C LYS A 37 -2.09 -5.84 -5.22
N ASN A 38 -0.91 -5.54 -5.76
CA ASN A 38 0.36 -5.90 -5.12
C ASN A 38 0.59 -5.11 -3.82
N GLN A 39 0.28 -3.81 -3.82
CA GLN A 39 0.36 -2.97 -2.61
C GLN A 39 -0.55 -3.49 -1.49
N ILE A 40 -1.80 -3.83 -1.83
CA ILE A 40 -2.78 -4.38 -0.89
C ILE A 40 -2.32 -5.74 -0.36
N LYS A 41 -1.79 -6.61 -1.22
CA LYS A 41 -1.23 -7.90 -0.81
C LYS A 41 -0.10 -7.71 0.20
N ARG A 42 0.84 -6.79 -0.05
CA ARG A 42 1.94 -6.47 0.87
C ARG A 42 1.44 -5.92 2.21
N ALA A 43 0.46 -5.00 2.19
CA ALA A 43 -0.14 -4.50 3.42
C ALA A 43 -0.76 -5.64 4.25
N ARG A 44 -1.54 -6.53 3.63
CA ARG A 44 -2.14 -7.70 4.30
C ARG A 44 -1.09 -8.63 4.89
N MET A 45 0.00 -8.87 4.19
CA MET A 45 1.12 -9.68 4.70
C MET A 45 1.71 -9.07 5.99
N PHE A 46 1.94 -7.75 6.02
CA PHE A 46 2.44 -7.09 7.23
C PHE A 46 1.43 -7.13 8.38
N PHE A 47 0.13 -6.97 8.11
CA PHE A 47 -0.89 -7.15 9.14
C PHE A 47 -0.87 -8.56 9.74
N GLN A 48 -0.80 -9.59 8.88
CA GLN A 48 -0.72 -10.98 9.34
C GLN A 48 0.55 -11.25 10.16
N GLN A 49 1.69 -10.68 9.77
CA GLN A 49 2.93 -10.80 10.54
C GLN A 49 2.83 -10.08 11.89
N ALA A 50 2.17 -8.92 11.93
CA ALA A 50 2.00 -8.14 13.15
C ALA A 50 1.03 -8.79 14.15
N GLU A 51 0.09 -9.63 13.72
CA GLU A 51 -0.82 -10.38 14.62
C GLU A 51 -0.05 -11.18 15.68
N ALA A 52 1.08 -11.79 15.31
CA ALA A 52 1.93 -12.50 16.27
C ALA A 52 2.49 -11.57 17.36
N GLY A 53 2.69 -10.29 17.07
CA GLY A 53 3.15 -9.29 18.05
C GLY A 53 2.05 -8.76 18.98
N VAL A 54 0.77 -9.01 18.68
CA VAL A 54 -0.35 -8.55 19.52
C VAL A 54 -0.31 -9.23 20.90
N THR A 55 0.20 -10.46 20.98
CA THR A 55 0.37 -11.18 22.25
C THR A 55 1.39 -10.52 23.17
N GLU A 56 2.30 -9.72 22.64
CA GLU A 56 3.34 -9.03 23.39
C GLU A 56 2.86 -7.68 23.96
N LEU A 57 1.70 -7.18 23.51
CA LEU A 57 1.12 -5.94 24.02
C LEU A 57 0.50 -6.14 25.41
N ASN A 58 0.38 -5.05 26.18
CA ASN A 58 -0.45 -5.03 27.39
C ASN A 58 -1.88 -5.48 27.03
N ARG A 59 -2.47 -6.35 27.86
CA ARG A 59 -3.81 -6.91 27.67
C ARG A 59 -4.87 -5.83 27.38
N ALA A 60 -4.80 -4.67 28.05
CA ALA A 60 -5.75 -3.57 27.83
C ALA A 60 -5.62 -2.89 26.45
N SER A 61 -4.49 -3.09 25.77
CA SER A 61 -4.21 -2.53 24.44
C SER A 61 -4.46 -3.53 23.30
N ARG A 62 -4.87 -4.77 23.62
CA ARG A 62 -5.24 -5.78 22.62
C ARG A 62 -6.68 -5.51 22.20
N TRP A 63 -6.92 -5.38 20.90
CA TRP A 63 -8.28 -5.42 20.36
C TRP A 63 -8.87 -6.83 20.61
N PRO A 64 -10.17 -6.97 20.94
CA PRO A 64 -10.78 -8.27 21.30
C PRO A 64 -10.58 -9.36 20.25
#